data_AF-A0A3N2BLQ9-F1
#
_entry.id   AF-A0A3N2BLQ9-F1
#
_cell.length_a   1.000
_cell.length_b   1.000
_cell.length_c   1.000
_cell.angle_alpha   90.00
_cell.angle_beta   90.00
_cell.angle_gamma   90.00
#
_symmetry.space_group_name_H-M   'P 1'
#
loop_
_entity.id
_entity.type
_entity.pdbx_description
1 polymer ?
#
loop_
_entity_poly.entity_id
_entity_poly.type
_entity_poly.pdbx_seq_one_letter_code
_entity_poly.pdbx_strand_id
1 'polypeptide(L)'
;MIATIKENLDVEFSAITLTGDLMYDAERHALVLGSADGLSEILTTNLESQGLRTHADTVFIKDWSEHTGLAASLEASGVVQIVRAVNVGPFRSRAYEVRVKPAVESVARELAKVA
;
A
#
# COMPACT_ATOMS: atom_id res chain seq x y z
N MET A 1 10.57 -11.14 2.34
CA MET A 1 9.48 -11.97 1.77
C MET A 1 8.46 -11.04 1.13
N ILE A 2 8.06 -11.34 -0.11
CA ILE A 2 7.01 -10.61 -0.84
C ILE A 2 5.74 -11.45 -0.82
N ALA A 3 4.60 -10.83 -0.51
CA ALA A 3 3.30 -11.48 -0.51
C ALA A 3 2.27 -10.65 -1.28
N THR A 4 1.47 -11.30 -2.13
CA THR A 4 0.34 -10.65 -2.80
C THR A 4 -0.78 -10.40 -1.78
N ILE A 5 -1.22 -9.15 -1.66
CA ILE A 5 -2.33 -8.72 -0.81
C ILE A 5 -3.66 -8.87 -1.57
N LYS A 6 -3.68 -8.43 -2.83
CA LYS A 6 -4.89 -8.43 -3.66
C LYS A 6 -4.53 -8.41 -5.15
N GLU A 7 -5.17 -9.27 -5.92
CA GLU A 7 -5.00 -9.34 -7.37
C GLU A 7 -5.96 -8.37 -8.08
N ASN A 8 -5.56 -7.87 -9.26
CA ASN A 8 -6.36 -7.02 -10.14
C ASN A 8 -7.05 -5.86 -9.41
N LEU A 9 -6.31 -5.17 -8.55
CA LEU A 9 -6.79 -4.01 -7.81
C LEU A 9 -6.70 -2.76 -8.69
N ASP A 10 -7.81 -2.05 -8.83
CA ASP A 10 -7.83 -0.68 -9.32
C ASP A 10 -7.38 0.27 -8.20
N VAL A 11 -6.32 1.02 -8.47
CA VAL A 11 -5.75 2.02 -7.59
C VAL A 11 -5.88 3.38 -8.25
N GLU A 12 -6.61 4.28 -7.60
CA GLU A 12 -6.82 5.63 -8.07
C GLU A 12 -5.68 6.54 -7.61
N PHE A 13 -5.03 7.16 -8.58
CA PHE A 13 -4.14 8.29 -8.42
C PHE A 13 -4.87 9.57 -8.83
N SER A 14 -4.27 10.74 -8.61
CA SER A 14 -4.96 12.01 -8.83
C SER A 14 -5.47 12.24 -10.26
N ALA A 15 -4.84 11.60 -11.26
CA ALA A 15 -5.14 11.81 -12.68
C ALA A 15 -5.30 10.52 -13.49
N ILE A 16 -4.97 9.36 -12.91
CA ILE A 16 -4.98 8.07 -13.60
C ILE A 16 -5.47 6.97 -12.64
N THR A 17 -6.01 5.90 -13.20
CA THR A 17 -6.25 4.65 -12.47
C THR A 17 -5.30 3.61 -13.01
N LEU A 18 -4.59 2.93 -12.12
CA LEU A 18 -3.74 1.81 -12.47
C LEU A 18 -4.36 0.52 -11.93
N THR A 19 -4.40 -0.50 -12.76
CA THR A 19 -4.88 -1.84 -12.37
C THR A 19 -3.69 -2.78 -12.26
N GLY A 20 -3.58 -3.48 -11.14
CA GLY A 20 -2.50 -4.44 -10.95
C GLY A 20 -2.62 -5.26 -9.67
N ASP A 21 -1.67 -6.15 -9.48
CA ASP A 21 -1.57 -6.96 -8.27
C ASP A 21 -0.83 -6.16 -7.20
N LEU A 22 -1.52 -5.92 -6.09
CA LEU A 22 -0.94 -5.25 -4.93
C LEU A 22 -0.18 -6.26 -4.08
N MET A 23 1.10 -6.00 -3.85
CA MET A 23 2.01 -6.84 -3.08
C MET A 23 2.61 -6.05 -1.91
N TYR A 24 2.95 -6.77 -0.83
CA TYR A 24 3.73 -6.27 0.29
C TYR A 24 5.12 -6.90 0.30
N ASP A 25 6.15 -6.06 0.24
CA ASP A 25 7.54 -6.45 0.50
C ASP A 25 7.87 -6.16 1.97
N ALA A 26 7.86 -7.21 2.81
CA ALA A 26 8.09 -7.10 4.23
C ALA A 26 9.54 -6.73 4.59
N GLU A 27 10.51 -7.01 3.72
CA GLU A 27 11.92 -6.65 3.96
C GLU A 27 12.16 -5.16 3.74
N ARG A 28 11.42 -4.57 2.78
CA ARG A 28 11.51 -3.14 2.45
C ARG A 28 10.43 -2.29 3.09
N HIS A 29 9.46 -2.91 3.79
CA HIS A 29 8.23 -2.26 4.24
C HIS A 29 7.57 -1.44 3.12
N ALA A 30 7.36 -2.08 1.97
CA ALA A 30 6.88 -1.40 0.76
C ALA A 30 5.62 -2.05 0.19
N LEU A 31 4.70 -1.22 -0.28
CA LEU A 31 3.60 -1.65 -1.13
C LEU A 31 4.02 -1.46 -2.59
N VAL A 32 3.81 -2.50 -3.38
CA VAL A 32 4.17 -2.53 -4.80
C VAL A 32 2.94 -2.92 -5.61
N LEU A 33 2.60 -2.12 -6.63
CA LEU A 33 1.58 -2.47 -7.61
C LEU A 33 2.28 -3.04 -8.84
N GLY A 34 2.11 -4.34 -9.10
CA GLY A 34 2.61 -5.00 -10.30
C GLY A 34 1.56 -4.98 -11.41
N SER A 35 1.90 -4.46 -12.59
CA SER A 35 1.02 -4.46 -13.76
C SER A 35 1.31 -5.63 -14.70
N ALA A 36 0.32 -5.99 -15.52
CA ALA A 36 0.41 -7.13 -16.44
C ALA A 36 1.47 -6.98 -17.55
N ASP A 37 1.93 -5.75 -17.81
CA ASP A 37 3.04 -5.45 -18.73
C ASP A 37 4.43 -5.71 -18.12
N GLY A 38 4.48 -6.20 -16.86
CA GLY A 38 5.71 -6.48 -16.14
C GLY A 38 6.35 -5.26 -15.48
N LEU A 39 5.70 -4.10 -15.52
CA LEU A 39 6.11 -2.93 -14.74
C LEU A 39 5.62 -3.05 -13.29
N SER A 40 6.32 -2.36 -12.39
CA SER A 40 5.95 -2.32 -10.97
C SER A 40 6.13 -0.92 -10.41
N GLU A 41 5.16 -0.45 -9.64
CA GLU A 41 5.19 0.86 -9.00
C GLU A 41 5.27 0.72 -7.47
N ILE A 42 6.24 1.41 -6.87
CA ILE A 42 6.35 1.48 -5.40
C ILE A 42 5.43 2.59 -4.90
N LEU A 43 4.41 2.21 -4.13
CA LEU A 43 3.38 3.12 -3.62
C LEU A 43 3.76 3.81 -2.30
N THR A 44 4.82 3.33 -1.66
CA THR A 44 5.27 3.78 -0.34
C THR A 44 6.42 4.77 -0.42
N THR A 45 6.64 5.51 0.67
CA THR A 45 7.79 6.40 0.84
C THR A 45 8.52 6.11 2.15
N ASN A 46 9.86 6.17 2.14
CA ASN A 46 10.66 6.04 3.35
C ASN A 46 10.84 7.44 3.98
N LEU A 47 10.40 7.59 5.23
CA LEU A 47 10.47 8.83 6.01
C LEU A 47 11.42 8.76 7.21
N GLU A 48 12.30 7.76 7.29
CA GLU A 48 13.22 7.59 8.41
C GLU A 48 14.18 8.78 8.57
N SER A 49 14.62 9.38 7.45
CA SER A 49 15.44 10.60 7.47
C SER A 49 14.73 11.81 8.09
N GLN A 50 13.39 11.74 8.18
CA GLN A 50 12.52 12.75 8.79
C GLN A 50 12.16 12.37 10.25
N GLY A 51 12.76 11.32 10.81
CA GLY A 51 12.51 10.83 12.16
C GLY A 51 11.24 9.97 12.30
N LEU A 52 10.58 9.63 11.18
CA LEU A 52 9.37 8.82 11.17
C LEU A 52 9.71 7.38 10.80
N ARG A 53 9.56 6.47 11.76
CA ARG A 53 9.76 5.03 11.56
C ARG A 53 8.42 4.34 11.44
N THR A 54 8.37 3.33 10.58
CA THR A 54 7.26 2.40 10.52
C THR A 54 7.39 1.34 11.62
N HIS A 55 6.26 0.87 12.12
CA HIS A 55 6.14 -0.32 12.95
C HIS A 55 5.79 -1.54 12.09
N ALA A 56 5.72 -2.74 12.70
CA ALA A 56 5.27 -3.95 12.02
C ALA A 56 3.95 -3.71 11.25
N ASP A 57 3.93 -4.16 10.01
CA ASP A 57 2.80 -4.05 9.06
C ASP A 57 2.33 -2.63 8.75
N THR A 58 3.14 -1.61 9.04
CA THR A 58 2.83 -0.22 8.67
C THR A 58 3.79 0.31 7.61
N VAL A 59 3.28 1.21 6.78
CA VAL A 59 4.03 1.91 5.73
C VAL A 59 3.58 3.36 5.65
N PHE A 60 4.41 4.23 5.06
CA PHE A 60 4.01 5.59 4.75
C PHE A 60 3.65 5.72 3.26
N ILE A 61 2.53 6.38 2.99
CA ILE A 61 2.10 6.75 1.65
C ILE A 61 2.09 8.27 1.57
N LYS A 62 2.79 8.82 0.58
CA LYS A 62 2.81 10.27 0.33
C LYS A 62 1.49 10.71 -0.31
N ASP A 63 0.98 11.89 0.09
CA ASP A 63 -0.27 12.48 -0.43
C ASP A 63 0.04 13.81 -1.14
N TRP A 64 1.01 13.78 -2.06
CA TRP A 64 1.40 14.95 -2.83
C TRP A 64 1.57 14.61 -4.31
N SER A 65 1.31 15.61 -5.16
CA SER A 65 1.41 15.52 -6.62
C SER A 65 0.57 14.36 -7.17
N GLU A 66 1.18 13.44 -7.92
CA GLU A 66 0.53 12.31 -8.59
C GLU A 66 -0.12 11.31 -7.61
N HIS A 67 0.35 11.27 -6.36
CA HIS A 67 -0.15 10.32 -5.35
C HIS A 67 -1.27 10.90 -4.48
N THR A 68 -1.80 12.08 -4.84
CA THR A 68 -2.92 12.67 -4.10
C THR A 68 -4.12 11.73 -4.17
N GLY A 69 -4.68 11.35 -3.02
CA GLY A 69 -5.82 10.43 -2.93
C GLY A 69 -5.47 8.93 -2.91
N LEU A 70 -4.20 8.57 -3.16
CA LEU A 70 -3.75 7.17 -3.22
C LEU A 70 -4.07 6.38 -1.93
N ALA A 71 -3.74 6.96 -0.77
CA ALA A 71 -4.01 6.31 0.53
C ALA A 71 -5.50 6.07 0.77
N ALA A 72 -6.36 7.02 0.35
CA ALA A 72 -7.81 6.91 0.47
C ALA A 72 -8.37 5.84 -0.47
N SER A 73 -7.87 5.75 -1.71
CA SER A 73 -8.23 4.71 -2.66
C SER A 73 -7.89 3.31 -2.12
N LEU A 74 -6.68 3.14 -1.60
CA LEU A 74 -6.26 1.88 -0.98
C LEU A 74 -7.11 1.53 0.26
N GLU A 75 -7.43 2.50 1.12
CA GLU A 75 -8.31 2.26 2.27
C GLU A 75 -9.72 1.84 1.84
N ALA A 76 -10.30 2.53 0.85
CA ALA A 76 -11.62 2.21 0.28
C ALA A 76 -11.67 0.82 -0.34
N SER A 77 -10.56 0.34 -0.91
CA SER A 77 -10.44 -1.02 -1.45
C SER A 77 -10.30 -2.13 -0.39
N GLY A 78 -10.13 -1.72 0.87
CA GLY A 78 -10.03 -2.61 2.03
C GLY A 78 -8.66 -3.24 2.27
N VAL A 79 -7.62 -2.89 1.50
CA VAL A 79 -6.27 -3.49 1.60
C VAL A 79 -5.36 -2.81 2.63
N VAL A 80 -5.71 -1.58 3.04
CA VAL A 80 -5.04 -0.88 4.14
C VAL A 80 -6.06 -0.26 5.10
N GLN A 81 -5.55 0.28 6.20
CA GLN A 81 -6.24 1.19 7.10
C GLN A 81 -5.36 2.40 7.37
N ILE A 82 -5.88 3.61 7.21
CA ILE A 82 -5.17 4.83 7.60
C ILE A 82 -5.11 4.89 9.12
N VAL A 83 -3.91 4.94 9.68
CA VAL A 83 -3.65 5.03 11.12
C VAL A 83 -3.61 6.48 11.57
N ARG A 84 -2.87 7.31 10.82
CA ARG A 84 -2.77 8.76 11.06
C ARG A 84 -2.26 9.50 9.84
N ALA A 85 -2.53 10.79 9.80
CA ALA A 85 -1.85 11.73 8.93
C ALA A 85 -0.62 12.32 9.64
N VAL A 86 0.46 12.51 8.90
CA VAL A 86 1.69 13.17 9.35
C VAL A 86 2.06 14.29 8.37
N ASN A 87 2.72 15.33 8.89
CA ASN A 87 3.29 16.39 8.07
C ASN A 87 4.81 16.17 7.98
N VAL A 88 5.35 16.27 6.78
CA VAL A 88 6.73 15.90 6.44
C VAL A 88 7.44 17.10 5.83
N GLY A 89 8.67 17.33 6.29
CA GLY A 89 9.57 18.34 5.71
C GLY A 89 9.14 19.79 5.93
N PRO A 90 9.90 20.74 5.37
CA PRO A 90 9.73 22.18 5.61
C PRO A 90 8.43 22.75 5.03
N PHE A 91 7.86 22.10 4.01
CA PHE A 91 6.60 22.51 3.37
C PHE A 91 5.36 21.91 4.04
N ARG A 92 5.53 21.13 5.12
CA ARG A 92 4.45 20.45 5.84
C ARG A 92 3.59 19.59 4.91
N SER A 93 4.22 18.91 3.96
CA SER A 93 3.55 18.04 3.01
C SER A 93 2.92 16.85 3.74
N ARG A 94 1.74 16.41 3.30
CA ARG A 94 1.00 15.35 3.99
C ARG A 94 1.46 13.96 3.54
N ALA A 95 1.61 13.06 4.50
CA ALA A 95 1.69 11.63 4.26
C ALA A 95 0.75 10.90 5.24
N TYR A 96 0.37 9.68 4.91
CA TYR A 96 -0.42 8.81 5.78
C TYR A 96 0.43 7.64 6.23
N GLU A 97 0.43 7.38 7.54
CA GLU A 97 0.80 6.08 8.04
C GLU A 97 -0.39 5.16 7.85
N VAL A 98 -0.18 4.05 7.14
CA VAL A 98 -1.22 3.06 6.90
C VAL A 98 -0.76 1.71 7.43
N ARG A 99 -1.71 0.95 7.98
CA ARG A 99 -1.52 -0.46 8.30
C ARG A 99 -1.94 -1.30 7.11
N VAL A 100 -1.05 -2.15 6.64
CA VAL A 100 -1.32 -3.15 5.61
C VAL A 100 -2.20 -4.23 6.22
N LYS A 101 -3.32 -4.54 5.58
CA LYS A 101 -4.14 -5.68 5.97
C LYS A 101 -3.58 -6.91 5.24
N PRO A 102 -3.40 -8.05 5.93
CA PRO A 102 -3.04 -9.27 5.25
C PRO A 102 -4.09 -9.57 4.18
N ALA A 103 -3.66 -10.23 3.10
CA ALA A 103 -4.60 -10.80 2.15
C ALA A 103 -5.67 -11.53 2.95
N VAL A 104 -6.95 -11.29 2.64
CA VAL A 104 -7.99 -12.22 3.07
C VAL A 104 -7.74 -13.48 2.25
N GLU A 105 -6.75 -14.28 2.65
CA GLU A 105 -6.63 -15.62 2.15
C GLU A 105 -7.98 -16.25 2.43
N SER A 106 -8.64 -16.61 1.34
CA SER A 106 -9.65 -17.63 1.24
C SER A 106 -9.41 -18.72 2.30
N VAL A 107 -9.95 -18.54 3.51
CA VAL A 107 -10.11 -19.62 4.50
C VAL A 107 -10.87 -20.80 3.86
N ALA A 108 -11.59 -20.54 2.76
CA ALA A 108 -12.26 -21.53 1.93
C ALA A 108 -11.35 -22.40 1.04
N ARG A 109 -10.06 -22.08 0.78
CA ARG A 109 -9.21 -22.89 -0.13
C ARG A 109 -8.37 -23.94 0.59
N GLU A 110 -8.07 -23.73 1.87
CA GLU A 110 -7.35 -24.73 2.67
C GLU A 110 -8.30 -25.85 3.14
N LEU A 111 -9.56 -25.53 3.40
CA LEU A 111 -10.58 -26.53 3.77
C LEU A 111 -11.06 -27.41 2.60
N ALA A 112 -10.82 -27.00 1.35
CA ALA A 112 -11.21 -27.76 0.16
C ALA A 112 -10.15 -28.78 -0.31
N LYS A 113 -8.96 -28.80 0.29
CA LYS A 113 -7.92 -29.81 0.01
C LYS A 113 -7.90 -30.98 1.00
N VAL A 114 -8.73 -30.92 2.04
CA VAL A 114 -8.80 -31.93 3.12
C VAL A 114 -10.20 -32.57 3.22
N ALA A 115 -11.12 -32.22 2.32
CA ALA A 115 -12.45 -32.81 2.23
C ALA A 115 -12.55 -33.83 1.09
#